data_AF-A0A847YUF0-F1
#
_entry.id   AF-A0A847YUF0-F1
#
_cell.length_a   1.000
_cell.length_b   1.000
_cell.length_c   1.000
_cell.angle_alpha   90.00
_cell.angle_beta   90.00
_cell.angle_gamma   90.00
#
_symmetry.space_group_name_H-M   'P 1'
#
loop_
_entity.id
_entity.type
_entity.pdbx_description
1 polymer ?
#
loop_
_entity_poly.entity_id
_entity_poly.type
_entity_poly.pdbx_seq_one_letter_code
_entity_poly.pdbx_strand_id
1 'polypeptide(L)'
;MKANIEMEIEVKMGKADLAGTGLAGYMPDGTTYKQLVKVFGKPQHGVASPDGKVQVEWTGRINGLDFSIYDYKNDCKPQANTEWHIGGRGKMLVSLLTTYFNASK
;
A
#
# COMPACT_ATOMS: atom_id res chain seq x y z
N MET A 1 -30.74 -9.12 -9.45
CA MET A 1 -29.92 -9.38 -10.65
C MET A 1 -28.54 -9.78 -10.17
N LYS A 2 -27.96 -10.87 -10.69
CA LYS A 2 -26.57 -11.27 -10.37
C LYS A 2 -25.71 -10.99 -11.61
N ALA A 3 -24.57 -10.36 -11.40
CA ALA A 3 -23.55 -10.17 -12.43
C ALA A 3 -22.23 -10.71 -11.88
N ASN A 4 -21.54 -11.51 -12.69
CA ASN A 4 -20.19 -11.96 -12.41
C ASN A 4 -19.24 -11.07 -13.20
N ILE A 5 -18.20 -10.55 -12.54
CA ILE A 5 -17.17 -9.74 -13.17
C ILE A 5 -15.85 -10.43 -12.92
N GLU A 6 -15.16 -10.77 -13.99
CA GLU A 6 -13.77 -11.21 -13.95
C GLU A 6 -12.88 -10.04 -14.35
N MET A 7 -11.80 -9.83 -13.61
CA MET A 7 -10.86 -8.73 -13.83
C MET A 7 -9.45 -9.20 -13.53
N GLU A 8 -8.52 -8.89 -14.43
CA GLU A 8 -7.10 -9.04 -14.17
C GLU A 8 -6.60 -7.85 -13.35
N ILE A 9 -5.80 -8.14 -12.31
CA ILE A 9 -5.18 -7.11 -11.48
C ILE A 9 -3.72 -6.96 -11.90
N GLU A 10 -3.39 -5.80 -12.45
CA GLU A 10 -2.03 -5.39 -12.77
C GLU A 10 -1.51 -4.43 -11.71
N VAL A 11 -0.35 -4.75 -11.13
CA VAL A 11 0.37 -3.88 -10.19
C VAL A 11 1.70 -3.45 -10.79
N LYS A 12 1.95 -2.13 -10.78
CA LYS A 12 3.20 -1.51 -11.24
C LYS A 12 3.80 -0.70 -10.10
N MET A 13 4.93 -1.15 -9.55
CA MET A 13 5.64 -0.45 -8.49
C MET A 13 6.45 0.75 -9.04
N GLY A 14 6.68 1.76 -8.19
CA GLY A 14 7.42 2.97 -8.52
C GLY A 14 6.51 4.18 -8.74
N LYS A 15 6.66 4.85 -9.90
CA LYS A 15 6.04 6.17 -10.16
C LYS A 15 4.52 6.17 -9.95
N ALA A 16 4.06 7.04 -9.07
CA ALA A 16 2.65 7.29 -8.75
C ALA A 16 2.40 8.79 -8.51
N ASP A 17 1.23 9.32 -8.88
CA ASP A 17 0.84 10.70 -8.56
C ASP A 17 0.03 10.77 -7.25
N LEU A 18 0.78 10.98 -6.17
CA LEU A 18 0.28 11.00 -4.79
C LEU A 18 0.01 12.42 -4.28
N ALA A 19 0.21 13.46 -5.08
CA ALA A 19 -0.01 14.84 -4.66
C ALA A 19 -1.48 15.06 -4.29
N GLY A 20 -1.71 15.60 -3.09
CA GLY A 20 -3.06 15.81 -2.55
C GLY A 20 -3.82 14.52 -2.20
N THR A 21 -3.16 13.37 -2.17
CA THR A 21 -3.72 12.13 -1.61
C THR A 21 -3.50 12.06 -0.10
N GLY A 22 -4.23 11.16 0.55
CA GLY A 22 -4.08 10.88 1.97
C GLY A 22 -4.55 9.46 2.28
N LEU A 23 -4.83 9.20 3.55
CA LEU A 23 -5.32 7.91 4.03
C LEU A 23 -6.62 7.52 3.30
N ALA A 24 -6.56 6.43 2.54
CA ALA A 24 -7.71 5.82 1.88
C ALA A 24 -8.22 4.59 2.65
N GLY A 25 -7.32 3.86 3.33
CA GLY A 25 -7.64 2.67 4.12
C GLY A 25 -6.40 2.03 4.72
N TYR A 26 -6.49 0.76 5.11
CA TYR A 26 -5.41 0.03 5.79
C TYR A 26 -5.13 -1.30 5.10
N MET A 27 -3.90 -1.78 5.19
CA MET A 27 -3.58 -3.17 4.88
C MET A 27 -4.26 -4.11 5.90
N PRO A 28 -4.45 -5.40 5.57
CA PRO A 28 -5.06 -6.34 6.50
C PRO A 28 -4.28 -6.41 7.83
N ASP A 29 -4.99 -6.52 8.95
CA ASP A 29 -4.39 -6.58 10.29
C ASP A 29 -3.31 -7.66 10.39
N GLY A 30 -2.20 -7.32 11.06
CA GLY A 30 -1.06 -8.23 11.21
C GLY A 30 -0.17 -8.34 9.96
N THR A 31 -0.40 -7.52 8.93
CA THR A 31 0.48 -7.46 7.76
C THR A 31 1.89 -7.03 8.17
N THR A 32 2.86 -7.90 7.96
CA THR A 32 4.26 -7.65 8.32
C THR A 32 5.03 -6.96 7.19
N TYR A 33 6.07 -6.20 7.55
CA TYR A 33 7.04 -5.65 6.60
C TYR A 33 7.56 -6.70 5.61
N LYS A 34 7.86 -7.92 6.09
CA LYS A 34 8.38 -9.01 5.26
C LYS A 34 7.37 -9.44 4.19
N GLN A 35 6.08 -9.47 4.50
CA GLN A 35 5.03 -9.78 3.52
C GLN A 35 4.90 -8.66 2.48
N LEU A 36 4.94 -7.40 2.91
CA LEU A 36 4.97 -6.27 1.97
C LEU A 36 6.17 -6.35 1.03
N VAL A 37 7.36 -6.68 1.56
CA VAL A 37 8.55 -6.86 0.72
C VAL A 37 8.42 -8.04 -0.24
N LYS A 38 7.82 -9.15 0.20
CA LYS A 38 7.58 -10.33 -0.64
C LYS A 38 6.67 -10.00 -1.83
N VAL A 39 5.61 -9.22 -1.59
CA VAL A 39 4.58 -8.92 -2.61
C VAL A 39 4.95 -7.73 -3.49
N PHE A 40 5.47 -6.65 -2.89
CA PHE A 40 5.66 -5.36 -3.55
C PHE A 40 7.14 -4.99 -3.76
N GLY A 41 8.08 -5.84 -3.35
CA GLY A 41 9.51 -5.55 -3.39
C GLY A 41 9.95 -4.60 -2.26
N LYS A 42 11.18 -4.08 -2.32
CA LYS A 42 11.67 -3.14 -1.30
C LYS A 42 10.95 -1.78 -1.40
N PRO A 43 10.76 -1.05 -0.29
CA PRO A 43 10.16 0.28 -0.33
C PRO A 43 10.99 1.23 -1.19
N GLN A 44 10.32 2.11 -1.94
CA GLN A 44 10.97 3.12 -2.78
C GLN A 44 11.60 4.22 -1.93
N HIS A 45 10.97 4.55 -0.80
CA HIS A 45 11.50 5.48 0.18
C HIS A 45 11.85 4.70 1.44
N GLY A 46 13.14 4.41 1.63
CA GLY A 46 13.70 3.70 2.78
C GLY A 46 14.32 4.61 3.84
N VAL A 47 14.02 5.91 3.78
CA VAL A 47 14.43 6.93 4.74
C VAL A 47 13.19 7.67 5.21
N ALA A 48 13.23 8.16 6.44
CA ALA A 48 12.10 8.87 7.01
C ALA A 48 11.70 10.07 6.16
N SER A 49 10.40 10.35 6.09
CA SER A 49 9.88 11.56 5.49
C SER A 49 10.52 12.80 6.14
N PRO A 50 10.61 13.94 5.45
CA PRO A 50 11.22 15.16 6.01
C PRO A 50 10.63 15.62 7.35
N ASP A 51 9.37 15.27 7.61
CA ASP A 51 8.66 15.58 8.86
C ASP A 51 8.69 14.44 9.91
N GLY A 52 9.40 13.35 9.62
CA GLY A 52 9.59 12.20 10.50
C GLY A 52 8.34 11.35 10.74
N LYS A 53 7.25 11.58 10.00
CA LYS A 53 5.98 10.85 10.22
C LYS A 53 5.92 9.50 9.53
N VAL A 54 6.67 9.31 8.46
CA VAL A 54 6.72 8.04 7.70
C VAL A 54 8.16 7.57 7.74
N GLN A 55 8.40 6.30 8.04
CA GLN A 55 9.75 5.71 8.03
C GLN A 55 10.05 5.01 6.71
N VAL A 56 9.04 4.33 6.13
CA VAL A 56 9.14 3.66 4.83
C VAL A 56 7.86 3.82 4.02
N GLU A 57 8.00 3.92 2.71
CA GLU A 57 6.88 4.01 1.79
C GLU A 57 7.10 3.18 0.52
N TRP A 58 6.07 2.42 0.16
CA TRP A 58 5.92 1.86 -1.17
C TRP A 58 5.00 2.73 -2.00
N THR A 59 5.34 2.92 -3.26
CA THR A 59 4.51 3.68 -4.22
C THR A 59 4.29 2.85 -5.47
N GLY A 60 3.11 3.00 -6.08
CA GLY A 60 2.80 2.25 -7.30
C GLY A 60 1.43 2.57 -7.87
N ARG A 61 1.04 1.79 -8.89
CA ARG A 61 -0.26 1.87 -9.54
C ARG A 61 -0.88 0.49 -9.62
N ILE A 62 -2.17 0.39 -9.30
CA ILE A 62 -2.97 -0.84 -9.44
C ILE A 62 -4.14 -0.57 -10.37
N ASN A 63 -4.18 -1.24 -11.52
CA ASN A 63 -5.17 -0.99 -12.59
C ASN A 63 -5.34 0.52 -12.91
N GLY A 64 -4.22 1.26 -12.96
CA GLY A 64 -4.19 2.70 -13.25
C GLY A 64 -4.44 3.64 -12.05
N LEU A 65 -4.85 3.11 -10.89
CA LEU A 65 -5.04 3.88 -9.65
C LEU A 65 -3.72 4.02 -8.90
N ASP A 66 -3.31 5.26 -8.62
CA ASP A 66 -2.11 5.57 -7.82
C ASP A 66 -2.32 5.21 -6.33
N PHE A 67 -1.32 4.57 -5.74
CA PHE A 67 -1.34 4.19 -4.33
C PHE A 67 0.02 4.37 -3.65
N SER A 68 -0.03 4.50 -2.33
CA SER A 68 1.11 4.23 -1.46
C SER A 68 0.74 3.27 -0.33
N ILE A 69 1.74 2.56 0.19
CA ILE A 69 1.67 1.80 1.44
C ILE A 69 2.74 2.36 2.35
N TYR A 70 2.36 2.80 3.54
CA TYR A 70 3.29 3.51 4.43
C TYR A 70 2.96 3.27 5.90
N ASP A 71 3.98 3.35 6.76
CA ASP A 71 3.77 3.52 8.18
C ASP A 71 3.47 4.99 8.48
N TYR A 72 2.70 5.27 9.53
CA TYR A 72 2.38 6.65 9.88
C TYR A 72 2.44 6.87 11.39
N LYS A 73 3.37 7.72 11.83
CA LYS A 73 3.64 8.07 13.22
C LYS A 73 3.75 6.84 14.12
N ASN A 74 4.46 5.83 13.63
CA ASN A 74 4.66 4.61 14.38
C ASN A 74 5.97 4.70 15.17
N ASP A 75 5.92 4.35 16.46
CA ASP A 75 7.07 4.41 17.37
C ASP A 75 8.00 3.19 17.23
N CYS A 76 7.56 2.14 16.52
CA CYS A 76 8.38 0.96 16.27
C CYS A 76 9.15 1.03 14.95
N LYS A 77 10.23 0.25 14.84
CA LYS A 77 10.97 0.09 13.59
C LYS A 77 10.07 -0.56 12.53
N PRO A 78 10.22 -0.23 11.23
CA PRO A 78 9.38 -0.77 10.15
C PRO A 78 9.29 -2.30 10.16
N GLN A 79 10.38 -3.00 10.51
CA GLN A 79 10.44 -4.46 10.53
C GLN A 79 9.56 -5.10 11.63
N ALA A 80 9.22 -4.34 12.67
CA ALA A 80 8.32 -4.75 13.74
C ALA A 80 6.88 -4.24 13.53
N ASN A 81 6.64 -3.39 12.53
CA ASN A 81 5.34 -2.81 12.28
C ASN A 81 4.36 -3.82 11.65
N THR A 82 3.14 -3.82 12.17
CA THR A 82 2.00 -4.62 11.70
C THR A 82 0.81 -3.79 11.22
N GLU A 83 0.91 -2.46 11.30
CA GLU A 83 -0.16 -1.51 10.95
C GLU A 83 0.31 -0.61 9.82
N TRP A 84 -0.30 -0.76 8.65
CA TRP A 84 0.11 -0.06 7.43
C TRP A 84 -1.07 0.67 6.82
N HIS A 85 -0.85 1.94 6.48
CA HIS A 85 -1.80 2.78 5.81
C HIS A 85 -1.73 2.54 4.30
N ILE A 86 -2.87 2.69 3.64
CA ILE A 86 -2.98 2.77 2.19
C ILE A 86 -3.31 4.21 1.83
N GLY A 87 -2.42 4.85 1.09
CA GLY A 87 -2.60 6.18 0.52
C GLY A 87 -3.19 6.09 -0.88
N GLY A 88 -4.04 7.06 -1.25
CA GLY A 88 -4.55 7.19 -2.61
C GLY A 88 -5.98 7.72 -2.66
N ARG A 89 -6.74 7.31 -3.69
CA ARG A 89 -8.08 7.86 -3.97
C ARG A 89 -9.13 6.76 -4.08
N GLY A 90 -10.13 6.82 -3.19
CA GLY A 90 -11.35 6.02 -3.26
C GLY A 90 -11.25 4.62 -2.66
N LYS A 91 -12.41 4.04 -2.32
CA LYS A 91 -12.52 2.73 -1.65
C LYS A 91 -12.15 1.56 -2.55
N MET A 92 -12.37 1.68 -3.86
CA MET A 92 -12.03 0.63 -4.83
C MET A 92 -10.54 0.32 -4.82
N LEU A 93 -9.69 1.34 -4.68
CA LEU A 93 -8.25 1.16 -4.55
C LEU A 93 -7.90 0.23 -3.37
N VAL A 94 -8.47 0.51 -2.20
CA VAL A 94 -8.25 -0.28 -0.98
C VAL A 94 -8.68 -1.72 -1.21
N SER A 95 -9.87 -1.95 -1.79
CA SER A 95 -10.36 -3.30 -2.09
C SER A 95 -9.46 -4.04 -3.08
N LEU A 96 -9.03 -3.41 -4.17
CA LEU A 96 -8.14 -4.05 -5.15
C LEU A 96 -6.78 -4.39 -4.54
N LEU A 97 -6.18 -3.46 -3.80
CA LEU A 97 -4.84 -3.64 -3.24
C LEU A 97 -4.82 -4.71 -2.14
N THR A 98 -5.83 -4.72 -1.26
CA THR A 98 -5.96 -5.74 -0.21
C THR A 98 -6.29 -7.13 -0.78
N THR A 99 -7.14 -7.22 -1.81
CA THR A 99 -7.40 -8.48 -2.51
C THR A 99 -6.14 -9.00 -3.21
N TYR A 100 -5.43 -8.15 -3.96
CA TYR A 100 -4.16 -8.51 -4.60
C TYR A 100 -3.13 -9.01 -3.58
N PHE A 101 -2.97 -8.29 -2.48
CA PHE A 101 -2.05 -8.65 -1.42
C PHE A 101 -2.40 -10.01 -0.78
N ASN A 102 -3.67 -10.24 -0.45
CA ASN A 102 -4.10 -11.51 0.13
C ASN A 102 -3.91 -12.70 -0.80
N ALA A 103 -4.08 -12.50 -2.11
CA ALA A 103 -3.81 -13.53 -3.11
C ALA A 103 -2.30 -13.81 -3.32
N SER A 104 -1.43 -12.87 -2.94
CA SER A 104 0.01 -12.92 -3.26
C SER A 104 0.93 -13.17 -2.06
N LYS A 105 0.44 -13.04 -0.81
CA LYS A 105 1.26 -13.01 0.40
C LYS A 105 1.80 -14.35 0.88
#